data_AF-A0A4Z0M5C0-F1
#
_entry.id   AF-A0A4Z0M5C0-F1
#
_cell.length_a   1.000
_cell.length_b   1.000
_cell.length_c   1.000
_cell.angle_alpha   90.00
_cell.angle_beta   90.00
_cell.angle_gamma   90.00
#
_symmetry.space_group_name_H-M   'P 1'
#
loop_
_entity.id
_entity.type
_entity.pdbx_description
1 polymer ?
#
loop_
_entity_poly.entity_id
_entity_poly.type
_entity_poly.pdbx_seq_one_letter_code
_entity_poly.pdbx_strand_id
1 'polypeptide(L)'
;MSLDALLRGVFLALLALACTATFAADTLPEILLPQQGIGAHNLVVVVNDRDPLSREMAEYYRLAHSIPAENMVYIEFEPDRPAMSAGEFAVLKRVVESKIPPQTEAYLLAWAEPYKVGCMSISSAFAFGFNRRYCASGCENTALSRYALGASLTPAEDFDMRPTMLLGAQSVDEARALIERGSAARGRFAAYSTAPPAAYLVETPDRSRNVRRVYFSEAVHRFGERLDIHTPRTEAVEGADNILFYFTGARFVKGIASNRYLPGAVADHLTSTGGMLTDSRQMSAAQWLRAGATGSYGTVVEPCNILSKFPNPTRMIEQYLAGRTLIEAYWKSVAMPGQGVFIGDPLAAPYTGYRIEDRGDMLRVHSAQLARGRYQLFAAPSRNGPFRPVGGEIEVTGSPQSFPLLPPYAAVYKLEPVAAAQPPKS
;
A
#
# COMPACT_ATOMS: atom_id res chain seq x y z
N MET A 1 74.03 -25.57 -16.00
CA MET A 1 72.77 -25.30 -15.27
C MET A 1 71.67 -25.18 -16.32
N SER A 2 70.78 -26.16 -16.38
CA SER A 2 69.82 -26.28 -17.49
C SER A 2 68.68 -25.26 -17.36
N LEU A 3 68.16 -24.85 -18.52
CA LEU A 3 67.03 -23.93 -18.69
C LEU A 3 65.79 -24.32 -17.85
N ASP A 4 65.64 -25.61 -17.53
CA ASP A 4 64.51 -26.15 -16.74
C ASP A 4 64.49 -25.70 -15.28
N ALA A 5 65.65 -25.38 -14.69
CA ALA A 5 65.70 -24.90 -13.30
C ALA A 5 65.24 -23.43 -13.19
N LEU A 6 65.44 -22.63 -14.24
CA LEU A 6 65.02 -21.23 -14.28
C LEU A 6 63.49 -21.10 -14.50
N LEU A 7 62.91 -21.97 -15.33
CA LEU A 7 61.47 -21.95 -15.63
C LEU A 7 60.60 -22.42 -14.45
N ARG A 8 61.07 -23.36 -13.62
CA ARG A 8 60.33 -23.81 -12.42
C ARG A 8 60.31 -22.78 -11.30
N GLY A 9 61.37 -21.96 -11.18
CA GLY A 9 61.41 -20.85 -10.21
C GLY A 9 60.45 -19.71 -10.56
N VAL A 10 60.27 -19.43 -11.85
CA VAL A 10 59.36 -18.37 -12.34
C VAL A 10 57.89 -18.80 -12.25
N PHE A 11 57.58 -20.09 -12.45
CA PHE A 11 56.20 -20.58 -12.35
C PHE A 11 55.66 -20.64 -10.91
N LEU A 12 56.52 -20.90 -9.92
CA LEU A 12 56.14 -20.87 -8.49
C LEU A 12 56.02 -19.44 -7.93
N ALA A 13 56.77 -18.47 -8.50
CA ALA A 13 56.59 -17.06 -8.15
C ALA A 13 55.31 -16.45 -8.76
N LEU A 14 54.83 -16.97 -9.89
CA LEU A 14 53.57 -16.55 -10.52
C LEU A 14 52.31 -17.16 -9.87
N LEU A 15 52.42 -18.31 -9.19
CA LEU A 15 51.32 -18.89 -8.42
C LEU A 15 51.22 -18.35 -6.97
N ALA A 16 52.30 -17.81 -6.41
CA ALA A 16 52.29 -17.19 -5.08
C ALA A 16 51.82 -15.72 -5.07
N LEU A 17 51.64 -15.11 -6.25
CA LEU A 17 51.14 -13.73 -6.41
C LEU A 17 49.69 -13.64 -6.92
N ALA A 18 48.93 -14.74 -6.87
CA ALA A 18 47.48 -14.74 -7.09
C ALA A 18 46.67 -14.74 -5.77
N CYS A 19 47.31 -14.30 -4.68
CA CYS A 19 46.64 -13.94 -3.43
C CYS A 19 46.59 -12.40 -3.31
N THR A 20 46.26 -11.72 -4.40
CA THR A 20 45.82 -10.33 -4.34
C THR A 20 44.33 -10.33 -4.08
N ALA A 21 43.97 -9.72 -2.96
CA ALA A 21 42.62 -9.46 -2.48
C ALA A 21 41.57 -9.50 -3.60
N THR A 22 40.58 -10.39 -3.46
CA THR A 22 39.22 -10.03 -3.85
C THR A 22 38.96 -8.69 -3.18
N PHE A 23 39.12 -7.59 -3.92
CA PHE A 23 38.40 -6.37 -3.63
C PHE A 23 36.96 -6.83 -3.54
N ALA A 24 36.43 -6.91 -2.32
CA ALA A 24 35.00 -6.86 -2.14
C ALA A 24 34.59 -5.63 -2.94
N ALA A 25 33.85 -5.81 -4.02
CA ALA A 25 33.12 -4.69 -4.58
C ALA A 25 32.44 -4.03 -3.39
N ASP A 26 32.63 -2.72 -3.19
CA ASP A 26 31.99 -1.95 -2.11
C ASP A 26 30.47 -2.00 -2.36
N THR A 27 29.86 -3.14 -2.02
CA THR A 27 28.43 -3.34 -2.09
C THR A 27 27.88 -2.60 -0.90
N LEU A 28 27.03 -1.61 -1.17
CA LEU A 28 26.31 -0.90 -0.13
C LEU A 28 25.59 -1.91 0.78
N PRO A 29 25.54 -1.65 2.09
CA PRO A 29 24.93 -2.57 3.04
C PRO A 29 23.46 -2.82 2.73
N GLU A 30 23.02 -4.05 3.02
CA GLU A 30 21.60 -4.36 3.10
C GLU A 30 21.00 -3.80 4.41
N ILE A 31 19.85 -3.13 4.32
CA ILE A 31 19.16 -2.58 5.50
C ILE A 31 17.82 -3.32 5.71
N LEU A 32 17.74 -4.06 6.81
CA LEU A 32 16.52 -4.66 7.31
C LEU A 32 15.79 -3.64 8.17
N LEU A 33 14.77 -3.00 7.58
CA LEU A 33 13.89 -2.07 8.26
C LEU A 33 12.88 -2.82 9.14
N PRO A 34 12.42 -2.21 10.25
CA PRO A 34 11.33 -2.77 11.03
C PRO A 34 10.09 -2.89 10.17
N GLN A 35 9.35 -3.98 10.35
CA GLN A 35 8.06 -4.12 9.69
C GLN A 35 7.11 -3.01 10.18
N GLN A 36 6.43 -2.37 9.23
CA GLN A 36 5.48 -1.30 9.50
C GLN A 36 4.13 -1.68 8.89
N GLY A 37 3.10 -1.76 9.72
CA GLY A 37 1.72 -1.91 9.26
C GLY A 37 1.35 -3.29 8.72
N ILE A 38 0.40 -3.27 7.80
CA ILE A 38 -0.18 -4.48 7.18
C ILE A 38 0.79 -5.02 6.11
N GLY A 39 0.99 -6.33 6.09
CA GLY A 39 1.85 -7.06 5.16
C GLY A 39 1.33 -8.47 4.90
N ALA A 40 2.07 -9.27 4.13
CA ALA A 40 1.64 -10.62 3.73
C ALA A 40 1.25 -11.53 4.92
N HIS A 41 2.01 -11.47 6.01
CA HIS A 41 1.82 -12.29 7.21
C HIS A 41 0.51 -12.03 8.00
N ASN A 42 -0.08 -10.83 7.89
CA ASN A 42 -1.28 -10.42 8.64
C ASN A 42 -2.45 -10.02 7.72
N LEU A 43 -2.30 -10.24 6.41
CA LEU A 43 -3.38 -10.11 5.43
C LEU A 43 -3.98 -11.50 5.16
N VAL A 44 -5.27 -11.66 5.40
CA VAL A 44 -6.03 -12.84 4.97
C VAL A 44 -6.66 -12.59 3.61
N VAL A 45 -6.53 -13.56 2.70
CA VAL A 45 -7.22 -13.57 1.41
C VAL A 45 -8.45 -14.46 1.53
N VAL A 46 -9.63 -13.86 1.38
CA VAL A 46 -10.92 -14.56 1.39
C VAL A 46 -11.27 -14.93 -0.05
N VAL A 47 -11.60 -16.20 -0.26
CA VAL A 47 -11.86 -16.80 -1.58
C VAL A 47 -13.28 -17.35 -1.63
N ASN A 48 -14.03 -17.04 -2.68
CA ASN A 48 -15.29 -17.72 -2.97
C ASN A 48 -14.99 -19.02 -3.75
N ASP A 49 -15.13 -20.16 -3.09
CA ASP A 49 -14.79 -21.46 -3.68
C ASP A 49 -15.77 -21.90 -4.78
N ARG A 50 -16.97 -21.31 -4.83
CA ARG A 50 -17.94 -21.50 -5.93
C ARG A 50 -17.60 -20.72 -7.20
N ASP A 51 -16.70 -19.75 -7.13
CA ASP A 51 -16.30 -18.92 -8.26
C ASP A 51 -14.89 -19.31 -8.76
N PRO A 52 -14.77 -19.92 -9.95
CA PRO A 52 -13.47 -20.24 -10.55
C PRO A 52 -12.54 -19.02 -10.68
N LEU A 53 -13.08 -17.84 -11.02
CA LEU A 53 -12.29 -16.61 -11.13
C LEU A 53 -11.69 -16.22 -9.78
N SER A 54 -12.50 -16.26 -8.72
CA SER A 54 -12.06 -16.01 -7.35
C SER A 54 -10.88 -16.91 -6.95
N ARG A 55 -11.00 -18.21 -7.20
CA ARG A 55 -9.94 -19.19 -6.88
C ARG A 55 -8.64 -18.90 -7.62
N GLU A 56 -8.73 -18.65 -8.93
CA GLU A 56 -7.55 -18.45 -9.78
C GLU A 56 -6.81 -17.18 -9.39
N MET A 57 -7.51 -16.06 -9.19
CA MET A 57 -6.84 -14.82 -8.81
C MET A 57 -6.35 -14.81 -7.36
N ALA A 58 -7.02 -15.52 -6.45
CA ALA A 58 -6.54 -15.69 -5.09
C ALA A 58 -5.22 -16.48 -5.05
N GLU A 59 -5.10 -17.55 -5.83
CA GLU A 59 -3.86 -18.32 -5.94
C GLU A 59 -2.75 -17.48 -6.58
N TYR A 60 -3.06 -16.73 -7.63
CA TYR A 60 -2.10 -15.81 -8.22
C TYR A 60 -1.62 -14.75 -7.21
N TYR A 61 -2.54 -14.17 -6.44
CA TYR A 61 -2.24 -13.20 -5.40
C TYR A 61 -1.33 -13.80 -4.31
N ARG A 62 -1.65 -15.02 -3.87
CA ARG A 62 -0.89 -15.75 -2.85
C ARG A 62 0.56 -15.92 -3.27
N LEU A 63 0.79 -16.37 -4.50
CA LEU A 63 2.14 -16.59 -5.04
C LEU A 63 2.88 -15.26 -5.22
N ALA A 64 2.24 -14.25 -5.83
CA ALA A 64 2.87 -12.96 -6.13
C ALA A 64 3.31 -12.21 -4.86
N HIS A 65 2.51 -12.27 -3.78
CA HIS A 65 2.78 -11.55 -2.53
C HIS A 65 3.36 -12.41 -1.42
N SER A 66 3.59 -13.70 -1.67
CA SER A 66 4.01 -14.68 -0.66
C SER A 66 3.08 -14.69 0.56
N ILE A 67 1.77 -14.69 0.29
CA ILE A 67 0.77 -14.83 1.36
C ILE A 67 0.91 -16.24 1.97
N PRO A 68 1.02 -16.36 3.31
CA PRO A 68 1.07 -17.67 3.98
C PRO A 68 -0.14 -18.53 3.63
N ALA A 69 0.05 -19.84 3.57
CA ALA A 69 -1.04 -20.76 3.23
C ALA A 69 -2.16 -20.71 4.28
N GLU A 70 -1.83 -20.52 5.56
CA GLU A 70 -2.80 -20.35 6.65
C GLU A 70 -3.63 -19.06 6.53
N ASN A 71 -3.19 -18.10 5.72
CA ASN A 71 -3.92 -16.84 5.49
C ASN A 71 -4.92 -16.94 4.32
N MET A 72 -5.07 -18.11 3.69
CA MET A 72 -6.05 -18.34 2.62
C MET A 72 -7.33 -18.93 3.20
N VAL A 73 -8.43 -18.17 3.16
CA VAL A 73 -9.72 -18.57 3.75
C VAL A 73 -10.76 -18.79 2.66
N TYR A 74 -11.16 -20.05 2.47
CA TYR A 74 -12.17 -20.45 1.50
C TYR A 74 -13.56 -20.47 2.13
N ILE A 75 -14.51 -19.84 1.44
CA ILE A 75 -15.93 -19.77 1.78
C ILE A 75 -16.78 -20.02 0.53
N GLU A 76 -18.08 -20.25 0.72
CA GLU A 76 -18.99 -20.50 -0.40
C GLU A 76 -20.20 -19.56 -0.36
N PHE A 77 -20.49 -18.93 -1.49
CA PHE A 77 -21.75 -18.23 -1.75
C PHE A 77 -22.01 -18.19 -3.26
N GLU A 78 -23.28 -18.01 -3.66
CA GLU A 78 -23.63 -17.90 -5.08
C GLU A 78 -23.00 -16.64 -5.70
N PRO A 79 -22.17 -16.78 -6.76
CA PRO A 79 -21.56 -15.67 -7.47
C PRO A 79 -22.60 -14.87 -8.29
N ASP A 80 -22.13 -13.89 -9.06
CA ASP A 80 -22.93 -13.09 -10.01
C ASP A 80 -24.11 -12.33 -9.37
N ARG A 81 -23.93 -11.94 -8.10
CA ARG A 81 -24.85 -11.08 -7.37
C ARG A 81 -24.11 -9.86 -6.84
N PRO A 82 -24.46 -8.63 -7.28
CA PRO A 82 -23.75 -7.42 -6.86
C PRO A 82 -23.95 -7.09 -5.36
N ALA A 83 -25.02 -7.62 -4.75
CA ALA A 83 -25.38 -7.36 -3.36
C ALA A 83 -25.74 -8.64 -2.59
N MET A 84 -25.30 -8.67 -1.34
CA MET A 84 -25.62 -9.70 -0.35
C MET A 84 -26.58 -9.14 0.70
N SER A 85 -27.48 -9.98 1.22
CA SER A 85 -28.34 -9.58 2.35
C SER A 85 -27.55 -9.51 3.66
N ALA A 86 -28.02 -8.72 4.63
CA ALA A 86 -27.36 -8.63 5.94
C ALA A 86 -27.36 -9.97 6.70
N GLY A 87 -28.40 -10.79 6.54
CA GLY A 87 -28.51 -12.10 7.17
C GLY A 87 -27.53 -13.11 6.57
N GLU A 88 -27.45 -13.17 5.25
CA GLU A 88 -26.48 -14.01 4.52
C GLU A 88 -25.04 -13.63 4.89
N PHE A 89 -24.75 -12.32 4.92
CA PHE A 89 -23.45 -11.82 5.32
C PHE A 89 -23.08 -12.18 6.77
N ALA A 90 -24.03 -12.09 7.71
CA ALA A 90 -23.77 -12.42 9.11
C ALA A 90 -23.33 -13.88 9.31
N VAL A 91 -23.89 -14.81 8.52
CA VAL A 91 -23.46 -16.21 8.51
C VAL A 91 -22.06 -16.34 7.90
N LEU A 92 -21.86 -15.76 6.72
CA LEU A 92 -20.59 -15.79 6.01
C LEU A 92 -19.44 -15.23 6.85
N LYS A 93 -19.66 -14.07 7.51
CA LYS A 93 -18.65 -13.40 8.33
C LYS A 93 -18.19 -14.25 9.50
N ARG A 94 -19.12 -14.97 10.17
CA ARG A 94 -18.77 -15.91 11.24
C ARG A 94 -17.93 -17.08 10.75
N VAL A 95 -18.22 -17.60 9.56
CA VAL A 95 -17.42 -18.66 8.94
C VAL A 95 -16.01 -18.16 8.66
N VAL A 96 -15.86 -16.97 8.09
CA VAL A 96 -14.54 -16.35 7.88
C VAL A 96 -13.80 -16.19 9.21
N GLU A 97 -14.42 -15.58 10.21
CA GLU A 97 -13.79 -15.30 11.51
C GLU A 97 -13.39 -16.56 12.28
N SER A 98 -14.06 -17.68 12.06
CA SER A 98 -13.67 -18.97 12.65
C SER A 98 -12.41 -19.59 12.05
N LYS A 99 -11.96 -19.11 10.88
CA LYS A 99 -10.86 -19.69 10.10
C LYS A 99 -9.61 -18.80 10.06
N ILE A 100 -9.68 -17.55 10.55
CA ILE A 100 -8.58 -16.61 10.44
C ILE A 100 -7.51 -16.86 11.52
N PRO A 101 -6.22 -16.71 11.20
CA PRO A 101 -5.17 -16.71 12.22
C PRO A 101 -5.28 -15.50 13.17
N PRO A 102 -4.85 -15.62 14.44
CA PRO A 102 -4.96 -14.54 15.44
C PRO A 102 -4.29 -13.22 15.01
N GLN A 103 -3.19 -13.29 14.28
CA GLN A 103 -2.42 -12.13 13.80
C GLN A 103 -3.08 -11.37 12.65
N THR A 104 -4.30 -11.73 12.23
CA THR A 104 -4.96 -11.13 11.08
C THR A 104 -5.35 -9.68 11.36
N GLU A 105 -4.77 -8.75 10.61
CA GLU A 105 -5.03 -7.31 10.68
C GLU A 105 -5.93 -6.80 9.55
N ALA A 106 -5.99 -7.50 8.42
CA ALA A 106 -6.73 -7.05 7.25
C ALA A 106 -7.25 -8.19 6.37
N TYR A 107 -8.20 -7.85 5.50
CA TYR A 107 -8.76 -8.77 4.51
C TYR A 107 -8.56 -8.27 3.08
N LEU A 108 -8.24 -9.19 2.19
CA LEU A 108 -8.44 -9.06 0.76
C LEU A 108 -9.58 -9.99 0.35
N LEU A 109 -10.60 -9.44 -0.30
CA LEU A 109 -11.68 -10.20 -0.89
C LEU A 109 -11.32 -10.47 -2.35
N ALA A 110 -11.06 -11.73 -2.68
CA ALA A 110 -10.70 -12.13 -4.03
C ALA A 110 -11.96 -12.28 -4.90
N TRP A 111 -12.73 -11.21 -5.11
CA TRP A 111 -13.83 -11.14 -6.09
C TRP A 111 -14.14 -9.68 -6.46
N ALA A 112 -15.00 -9.48 -7.47
CA ALA A 112 -15.62 -8.17 -7.77
C ALA A 112 -17.07 -8.08 -7.26
N GLU A 113 -17.77 -9.21 -7.14
CA GLU A 113 -19.13 -9.30 -6.62
C GLU A 113 -19.27 -10.36 -5.52
N PRO A 114 -20.06 -10.10 -4.47
CA PRO A 114 -20.80 -8.87 -4.19
C PRO A 114 -19.87 -7.74 -3.73
N TYR A 115 -20.20 -6.49 -4.07
CA TYR A 115 -19.52 -5.30 -3.55
C TYR A 115 -20.34 -4.58 -2.46
N LYS A 116 -21.57 -5.05 -2.19
CA LYS A 116 -22.53 -4.43 -1.26
C LYS A 116 -23.15 -5.45 -0.31
N VAL A 117 -23.36 -5.04 0.94
CA VAL A 117 -24.10 -5.81 1.96
C VAL A 117 -25.20 -4.93 2.54
N GLY A 118 -26.45 -5.21 2.17
CA GLY A 118 -27.59 -4.36 2.55
C GLY A 118 -27.37 -2.90 2.14
N CYS A 119 -27.11 -2.03 3.12
CA CYS A 119 -26.83 -0.60 2.93
C CYS A 119 -25.36 -0.19 3.05
N MET A 120 -24.45 -1.13 3.38
CA MET A 120 -23.01 -0.90 3.47
C MET A 120 -22.29 -1.42 2.22
N SER A 121 -21.09 -0.92 1.96
CA SER A 121 -20.15 -1.64 1.10
C SER A 121 -19.71 -2.94 1.77
N ILE A 122 -19.36 -3.95 0.97
CA ILE A 122 -18.86 -5.20 1.54
C ILE A 122 -17.54 -5.02 2.28
N SER A 123 -16.65 -4.15 1.80
CA SER A 123 -15.39 -3.84 2.49
C SER A 123 -15.65 -3.27 3.89
N SER A 124 -16.62 -2.37 4.02
CA SER A 124 -17.00 -1.81 5.32
C SER A 124 -17.76 -2.79 6.20
N ALA A 125 -18.58 -3.66 5.61
CA ALA A 125 -19.25 -4.73 6.35
C ALA A 125 -18.23 -5.75 6.92
N PHE A 126 -17.19 -6.10 6.16
CA PHE A 126 -16.10 -6.96 6.65
C PHE A 126 -15.25 -6.27 7.72
N ALA A 127 -14.99 -4.97 7.57
CA ALA A 127 -14.12 -4.24 8.48
C ALA A 127 -14.76 -4.01 9.85
N PHE A 128 -16.04 -3.65 9.90
CA PHE A 128 -16.73 -3.27 11.16
C PHE A 128 -17.79 -4.27 11.63
N GLY A 129 -18.07 -5.31 10.85
CA GLY A 129 -19.33 -6.03 10.93
C GLY A 129 -20.49 -5.21 10.33
N PHE A 130 -21.51 -5.87 9.79
CA PHE A 130 -22.68 -5.17 9.30
C PHE A 130 -23.39 -4.44 10.46
N ASN A 131 -23.53 -3.13 10.35
CA ASN A 131 -24.18 -2.30 11.37
C ASN A 131 -24.80 -1.05 10.74
N ARG A 132 -26.10 -0.81 11.05
CA ARG A 132 -26.87 0.31 10.49
C ARG A 132 -26.31 1.69 10.83
N ARG A 133 -25.46 1.84 11.84
CA ARG A 133 -24.76 3.12 12.12
C ARG A 133 -23.84 3.57 10.98
N TYR A 134 -23.41 2.64 10.14
CA TYR A 134 -22.60 2.91 8.94
C TYR A 134 -23.45 3.08 7.68
N CYS A 135 -24.78 3.05 7.82
CA CYS A 135 -25.72 3.27 6.74
C CYS A 135 -26.34 4.65 6.84
N ALA A 136 -26.69 5.22 5.69
CA ALA A 136 -27.50 6.41 5.57
C ALA A 136 -28.50 6.23 4.41
N SER A 137 -29.68 6.80 4.59
CA SER A 137 -30.65 7.00 3.51
C SER A 137 -30.66 8.49 3.16
N GLY A 138 -30.35 8.83 1.90
CA GLY A 138 -30.22 10.23 1.48
C GLY A 138 -28.94 10.91 1.97
N CYS A 139 -28.97 12.24 2.09
CA CYS A 139 -27.81 13.08 2.39
C CYS A 139 -27.49 13.17 3.89
N GLU A 140 -27.40 12.03 4.56
CA GLU A 140 -27.10 11.95 6.00
C GLU A 140 -25.68 11.45 6.25
N ASN A 141 -25.13 11.83 7.41
CA ASN A 141 -23.84 11.32 7.87
C ASN A 141 -23.91 9.83 8.26
N THR A 142 -22.76 9.16 8.27
CA THR A 142 -22.62 7.81 8.84
C THR A 142 -21.56 7.82 9.94
N ALA A 143 -21.44 6.73 10.70
CA ALA A 143 -20.45 6.64 11.76
C ALA A 143 -19.00 6.82 11.26
N LEU A 144 -18.21 7.50 12.08
CA LEU A 144 -16.78 7.73 11.82
C LEU A 144 -15.96 6.44 12.05
N SER A 145 -14.90 6.29 11.26
CA SER A 145 -13.84 5.30 11.50
C SER A 145 -12.77 5.89 12.42
N ARG A 146 -12.54 5.27 13.59
CA ARG A 146 -11.43 5.66 14.49
C ARG A 146 -10.07 5.43 13.83
N TYR A 147 -9.97 4.40 12.99
CA TYR A 147 -8.75 4.10 12.24
C TYR A 147 -8.37 5.23 11.28
N ALA A 148 -9.36 5.92 10.70
CA ALA A 148 -9.12 7.08 9.83
C ALA A 148 -8.52 8.30 10.53
N LEU A 149 -8.59 8.33 11.86
CA LEU A 149 -8.12 9.43 12.68
C LEU A 149 -6.85 9.06 13.46
N GLY A 150 -6.37 7.81 13.37
CA GLY A 150 -5.33 7.26 14.22
C GLY A 150 -4.04 6.85 13.51
N ALA A 151 -2.95 6.74 14.28
CA ALA A 151 -1.65 6.28 13.82
C ALA A 151 -1.42 4.76 13.95
N SER A 152 -2.44 4.01 14.42
CA SER A 152 -2.39 2.56 14.62
C SER A 152 -1.90 1.82 13.37
N LEU A 153 -1.10 0.78 13.63
CA LEU A 153 -0.57 -0.19 12.67
C LEU A 153 -1.22 -1.57 12.79
N THR A 154 -1.92 -1.80 13.91
CA THR A 154 -2.61 -3.04 14.28
C THR A 154 -4.09 -2.71 14.53
N PRO A 155 -4.85 -2.38 13.46
CA PRO A 155 -6.25 -1.95 13.59
C PRO A 155 -7.17 -2.99 14.25
N ALA A 156 -6.87 -4.29 14.14
CA ALA A 156 -7.65 -5.33 14.79
C ALA A 156 -7.51 -5.23 16.31
N GLU A 157 -6.27 -5.08 16.81
CA GLU A 157 -5.98 -4.95 18.24
C GLU A 157 -6.48 -3.60 18.79
N ASP A 158 -6.18 -2.50 18.09
CA ASP A 158 -6.44 -1.14 18.60
C ASP A 158 -7.91 -0.71 18.48
N PHE A 159 -8.62 -1.21 17.46
CA PHE A 159 -9.93 -0.69 17.09
C PHE A 159 -11.03 -1.74 16.89
N ASP A 160 -10.71 -3.03 17.04
CA ASP A 160 -11.63 -4.14 16.75
C ASP A 160 -12.20 -4.03 15.32
N MET A 161 -11.33 -3.71 14.36
CA MET A 161 -11.69 -3.64 12.95
C MET A 161 -10.55 -4.13 12.06
N ARG A 162 -10.89 -4.70 10.91
CA ARG A 162 -9.90 -5.18 9.93
C ARG A 162 -10.11 -4.48 8.59
N PRO A 163 -9.25 -3.52 8.19
CA PRO A 163 -9.33 -2.91 6.88
C PRO A 163 -9.52 -3.96 5.80
N THR A 164 -10.41 -3.70 4.85
CA THR A 164 -10.76 -4.67 3.82
C THR A 164 -10.74 -4.01 2.45
N MET A 165 -10.21 -4.70 1.44
CA MET A 165 -10.30 -4.31 0.02
C MET A 165 -10.80 -5.48 -0.81
N LEU A 166 -11.41 -5.20 -1.95
CA LEU A 166 -11.65 -6.20 -3.00
C LEU A 166 -10.54 -6.12 -4.04
N LEU A 167 -10.18 -7.23 -4.68
CA LEU A 167 -9.38 -7.16 -5.90
C LEU A 167 -10.12 -6.37 -6.99
N GLY A 168 -11.44 -6.58 -7.13
CA GLY A 168 -12.28 -5.81 -8.03
C GLY A 168 -12.03 -6.06 -9.53
N ALA A 169 -11.28 -7.11 -9.87
CA ALA A 169 -11.07 -7.56 -11.25
C ALA A 169 -12.21 -8.47 -11.71
N GLN A 170 -12.58 -8.38 -12.99
CA GLN A 170 -13.68 -9.16 -13.59
C GLN A 170 -13.18 -10.27 -14.53
N SER A 171 -11.86 -10.40 -14.68
CA SER A 171 -11.23 -11.49 -15.43
C SER A 171 -9.86 -11.82 -14.83
N VAL A 172 -9.34 -13.00 -15.18
CA VAL A 172 -8.01 -13.45 -14.77
C VAL A 172 -6.92 -12.49 -15.26
N ASP A 173 -7.04 -12.00 -16.50
CA ASP A 173 -6.07 -11.06 -17.08
C ASP A 173 -6.08 -9.71 -16.36
N GLU A 174 -7.27 -9.19 -16.03
CA GLU A 174 -7.41 -7.97 -15.23
C GLU A 174 -6.77 -8.15 -13.85
N ALA A 175 -7.03 -9.29 -13.20
CA ALA A 175 -6.49 -9.60 -11.89
C ALA A 175 -4.96 -9.73 -11.92
N ARG A 176 -4.43 -10.48 -12.89
CA ARG A 176 -2.99 -10.66 -13.10
C ARG A 176 -2.30 -9.31 -13.30
N ALA A 177 -2.82 -8.48 -14.21
CA ALA A 177 -2.26 -7.16 -14.48
C ALA A 177 -2.29 -6.25 -13.24
N LEU A 178 -3.36 -6.31 -12.44
CA LEU A 178 -3.46 -5.55 -11.20
C LEU A 178 -2.43 -6.00 -10.17
N ILE A 179 -2.30 -7.31 -9.96
CA ILE A 179 -1.42 -7.92 -8.96
C ILE A 179 0.05 -7.71 -9.32
N GLU A 180 0.39 -7.80 -10.61
CA GLU A 180 1.74 -7.48 -11.09
C GLU A 180 2.08 -6.01 -10.85
N ARG A 181 1.15 -5.08 -11.13
CA ARG A 181 1.35 -3.65 -10.83
C ARG A 181 1.51 -3.40 -9.33
N GLY A 182 0.71 -4.04 -8.49
CA GLY A 182 0.82 -3.91 -7.03
C GLY A 182 2.12 -4.49 -6.48
N SER A 183 2.56 -5.64 -6.99
CA SER A 183 3.85 -6.24 -6.66
C SER A 183 5.01 -5.33 -7.09
N ALA A 184 4.93 -4.78 -8.31
CA ALA A 184 5.92 -3.86 -8.85
C ALA A 184 5.95 -2.50 -8.12
N ALA A 185 4.96 -2.18 -7.29
CA ALA A 185 4.95 -0.97 -6.48
C ALA A 185 5.93 -1.02 -5.31
N ARG A 186 6.26 -2.19 -4.77
CA ARG A 186 7.09 -2.27 -3.55
C ARG A 186 8.51 -1.73 -3.80
N GLY A 187 9.07 -1.04 -2.78
CA GLY A 187 10.47 -0.63 -2.81
C GLY A 187 10.82 0.53 -3.75
N ARG A 188 9.84 1.29 -4.27
CA ARG A 188 10.09 2.37 -5.24
C ARG A 188 10.61 3.67 -4.63
N PHE A 189 10.79 3.72 -3.31
CA PHE A 189 11.23 4.91 -2.57
C PHE A 189 12.44 5.61 -3.20
N ALA A 190 13.49 4.85 -3.57
CA ALA A 190 14.69 5.41 -4.18
C ALA A 190 14.41 6.06 -5.55
N ALA A 191 13.69 5.35 -6.44
CA ALA A 191 13.35 5.84 -7.77
C ALA A 191 12.47 7.10 -7.73
N TYR A 192 11.47 7.12 -6.84
CA TYR A 192 10.57 8.26 -6.69
C TYR A 192 11.19 9.44 -5.95
N SER A 193 12.28 9.22 -5.22
CA SER A 193 13.07 10.31 -4.64
C SER A 193 13.91 11.03 -5.70
N THR A 194 14.33 10.34 -6.76
CA THR A 194 15.12 10.93 -7.86
C THR A 194 14.28 11.52 -8.98
N ALA A 195 13.09 10.96 -9.22
CA ALA A 195 12.14 11.43 -10.20
C ALA A 195 10.76 11.53 -9.51
N PRO A 196 10.41 12.70 -8.95
CA PRO A 196 9.15 12.90 -8.25
C PRO A 196 7.95 12.50 -9.12
N PRO A 197 7.05 11.64 -8.63
CA PRO A 197 5.88 11.24 -9.39
C PRO A 197 4.84 12.36 -9.46
N ALA A 198 3.99 12.31 -10.48
CA ALA A 198 2.95 13.29 -10.72
C ALA A 198 1.69 13.00 -9.87
N ALA A 199 1.08 14.07 -9.36
CA ALA A 199 -0.21 14.06 -8.68
C ALA A 199 -1.18 15.03 -9.36
N TYR A 200 -2.25 14.51 -9.96
CA TYR A 200 -3.30 15.32 -10.58
C TYR A 200 -4.48 15.48 -9.61
N LEU A 201 -4.66 16.69 -9.10
CA LEU A 201 -5.80 17.09 -8.27
C LEU A 201 -6.74 17.93 -9.16
N VAL A 202 -7.62 17.25 -9.89
CA VAL A 202 -8.38 17.86 -11.00
C VAL A 202 -9.61 18.60 -10.47
N GLU A 203 -9.72 19.87 -10.84
CA GLU A 203 -10.90 20.69 -10.57
C GLU A 203 -11.87 20.67 -11.76
N THR A 204 -12.99 19.96 -11.62
CA THR A 204 -14.03 19.91 -12.66
C THR A 204 -14.99 21.11 -12.58
N PRO A 205 -15.63 21.50 -13.71
CA PRO A 205 -16.69 22.51 -13.72
C PRO A 205 -17.91 22.20 -12.84
N ASP A 206 -18.24 20.91 -12.63
CA ASP A 206 -19.31 20.48 -11.73
C ASP A 206 -18.98 20.81 -10.27
N ARG A 207 -19.57 21.90 -9.77
CA ARG A 207 -19.36 22.40 -8.40
C ARG A 207 -19.77 21.38 -7.33
N SER A 208 -20.80 20.58 -7.60
CA SER A 208 -21.31 19.60 -6.62
C SER A 208 -20.35 18.43 -6.45
N ARG A 209 -19.61 18.06 -7.49
CA ARG A 209 -18.61 16.96 -7.43
C ARG A 209 -17.18 17.43 -7.17
N ASN A 210 -16.93 18.73 -7.23
CA ASN A 210 -15.62 19.33 -6.96
C ASN A 210 -15.44 19.77 -5.48
N VAL A 211 -16.21 19.19 -4.55
CA VAL A 211 -16.14 19.58 -3.12
C VAL A 211 -14.78 19.28 -2.50
N ARG A 212 -14.04 18.26 -2.97
CA ARG A 212 -12.71 17.88 -2.45
C ARG A 212 -11.62 18.91 -2.72
N ARG A 213 -11.86 19.90 -3.59
CA ARG A 213 -10.89 20.96 -3.90
C ARG A 213 -10.39 21.72 -2.68
N VAL A 214 -11.18 21.74 -1.60
CA VAL A 214 -10.79 22.37 -0.32
C VAL A 214 -9.51 21.79 0.28
N TYR A 215 -9.10 20.58 -0.14
CA TYR A 215 -7.88 19.92 0.31
C TYR A 215 -6.67 20.17 -0.61
N PHE A 216 -6.87 20.71 -1.82
CA PHE A 216 -5.81 20.72 -2.85
C PHE A 216 -4.67 21.69 -2.53
N SER A 217 -4.98 22.88 -2.02
CA SER A 217 -3.95 23.86 -1.63
C SER A 217 -3.02 23.31 -0.54
N GLU A 218 -3.60 22.61 0.44
CA GLU A 218 -2.84 21.97 1.52
C GLU A 218 -1.96 20.84 0.99
N ALA A 219 -2.45 20.04 0.05
CA ALA A 219 -1.65 18.99 -0.58
C ALA A 219 -0.45 19.57 -1.35
N VAL A 220 -0.66 20.66 -2.12
CA VAL A 220 0.41 21.38 -2.83
C VAL A 220 1.45 21.90 -1.83
N HIS A 221 1.01 22.59 -0.78
CA HIS A 221 1.91 23.16 0.23
C HIS A 221 2.75 22.09 0.95
N ARG A 222 2.12 20.98 1.35
CA ARG A 222 2.79 19.94 2.16
C ARG A 222 3.67 18.98 1.35
N PHE A 223 3.38 18.78 0.07
CA PHE A 223 3.96 17.67 -0.70
C PHE A 223 4.61 18.10 -2.02
N GLY A 224 4.55 19.37 -2.41
CA GLY A 224 5.13 19.87 -3.67
C GLY A 224 6.65 19.70 -3.80
N GLU A 225 7.39 19.51 -2.71
CA GLU A 225 8.82 19.18 -2.76
C GLU A 225 9.10 17.70 -3.08
N ARG A 226 8.11 16.82 -2.89
CA ARG A 226 8.24 15.36 -3.06
C ARG A 226 7.43 14.82 -4.23
N LEU A 227 6.53 15.62 -4.79
CA LEU A 227 5.61 15.26 -5.86
C LEU A 227 5.50 16.43 -6.85
N ASP A 228 5.34 16.11 -8.13
CA ASP A 228 4.96 17.08 -9.15
C ASP A 228 3.43 17.23 -9.15
N ILE A 229 2.91 18.23 -8.42
CA ILE A 229 1.47 18.36 -8.15
C ILE A 229 0.81 19.35 -9.12
N HIS A 230 -0.15 18.85 -9.89
CA HIS A 230 -0.94 19.59 -10.87
C HIS A 230 -2.38 19.79 -10.38
N THR A 231 -2.91 21.02 -10.51
CA THR A 231 -4.30 21.37 -10.15
C THR A 231 -5.10 21.89 -11.36
N PRO A 232 -5.20 21.12 -12.46
CA PRO A 232 -5.82 21.62 -13.69
C PRO A 232 -7.33 21.82 -13.52
N ARG A 233 -7.85 22.89 -14.13
CA ARG A 233 -9.29 23.16 -14.25
C ARG A 233 -9.80 22.56 -15.56
N THR A 234 -10.15 21.28 -15.54
CA THR A 234 -10.54 20.50 -16.73
C THR A 234 -11.52 19.39 -16.34
N GLU A 235 -12.22 18.83 -17.33
CA GLU A 235 -13.05 17.63 -17.14
C GLU A 235 -12.20 16.37 -16.97
N ALA A 236 -11.09 16.27 -17.70
CA ALA A 236 -10.17 15.14 -17.66
C ALA A 236 -8.75 15.55 -18.07
N VAL A 237 -7.77 14.76 -17.64
CA VAL A 237 -6.37 14.79 -18.07
C VAL A 237 -6.16 13.62 -19.02
N GLU A 238 -5.52 13.89 -20.16
CA GLU A 238 -5.26 12.92 -21.23
C GLU A 238 -3.77 12.98 -21.61
N GLY A 239 -3.19 11.83 -21.97
CA GLY A 239 -1.79 11.71 -22.40
C GLY A 239 -0.74 12.04 -21.33
N ALA A 240 -1.12 12.04 -20.05
CA ALA A 240 -0.20 12.32 -18.96
C ALA A 240 0.58 11.05 -18.54
N ASP A 241 1.85 11.23 -18.19
CA ASP A 241 2.74 10.17 -17.75
C ASP A 241 3.09 10.29 -16.26
N ASN A 242 3.76 9.28 -15.71
CA ASN A 242 4.31 9.30 -14.35
C ASN A 242 3.27 9.55 -13.25
N ILE A 243 2.01 9.15 -13.47
CA ILE A 243 0.91 9.43 -12.55
C ILE A 243 0.97 8.46 -11.37
N LEU A 244 1.12 8.99 -10.15
CA LEU A 244 0.93 8.21 -8.92
C LEU A 244 -0.38 8.55 -8.21
N PHE A 245 -0.88 9.78 -8.34
CA PHE A 245 -2.16 10.19 -7.77
C PHE A 245 -3.04 10.86 -8.83
N TYR A 246 -4.30 10.45 -8.92
CA TYR A 246 -5.31 11.12 -9.74
C TYR A 246 -6.63 11.22 -8.97
N PHE A 247 -7.01 12.44 -8.54
CA PHE A 247 -8.27 12.69 -7.86
C PHE A 247 -9.12 13.69 -8.63
N THR A 248 -10.39 13.34 -8.89
CA THR A 248 -11.33 14.19 -9.64
C THR A 248 -12.76 14.12 -9.10
N GLY A 249 -13.62 15.03 -9.56
CA GLY A 249 -15.08 14.96 -9.40
C GLY A 249 -15.82 14.44 -10.63
N ALA A 250 -15.13 14.15 -11.74
CA ALA A 250 -15.79 13.82 -13.00
C ALA A 250 -16.64 12.54 -12.91
N ARG A 251 -17.83 12.56 -13.52
CA ARG A 251 -18.70 11.37 -13.63
C ARG A 251 -18.14 10.32 -14.59
N PHE A 252 -17.45 10.79 -15.62
CA PHE A 252 -16.75 9.98 -16.61
C PHE A 252 -15.43 10.68 -16.94
N VAL A 253 -14.32 9.99 -16.78
CA VAL A 253 -13.00 10.52 -17.13
C VAL A 253 -12.68 10.10 -18.54
N LYS A 254 -12.92 11.01 -19.49
CA LYS A 254 -12.57 10.77 -20.90
C LYS A 254 -11.06 10.60 -21.04
N GLY A 255 -10.64 9.70 -21.92
CA GLY A 255 -9.23 9.47 -22.21
C GLY A 255 -8.43 8.86 -21.06
N ILE A 256 -9.09 8.29 -20.03
CA ILE A 256 -8.40 7.68 -18.88
C ILE A 256 -7.29 6.69 -19.26
N ALA A 257 -7.53 5.87 -20.29
CA ALA A 257 -6.58 4.88 -20.79
C ALA A 257 -5.43 5.45 -21.63
N SER A 258 -5.47 6.76 -21.94
CA SER A 258 -4.35 7.44 -22.62
C SER A 258 -3.23 7.84 -21.67
N ASN A 259 -3.47 7.80 -20.36
CA ASN A 259 -2.51 8.15 -19.33
C ASN A 259 -1.64 6.95 -18.94
N ARG A 260 -0.42 7.20 -18.44
CA ARG A 260 0.45 6.18 -17.86
C ARG A 260 0.55 6.32 -16.35
N TYR A 261 -0.02 5.33 -15.68
CA TYR A 261 0.00 5.20 -14.23
C TYR A 261 1.23 4.41 -13.78
N LEU A 262 1.87 4.87 -12.71
CA LEU A 262 2.98 4.16 -12.10
C LEU A 262 2.50 2.94 -11.31
N PRO A 263 3.36 1.91 -11.11
CA PRO A 263 3.11 0.87 -10.13
C PRO A 263 2.81 1.47 -8.75
N GLY A 264 1.67 1.10 -8.17
CA GLY A 264 1.18 1.67 -6.91
C GLY A 264 0.30 2.91 -7.07
N ALA A 265 0.04 3.40 -8.29
CA ALA A 265 -0.81 4.56 -8.49
C ALA A 265 -2.21 4.39 -7.93
N VAL A 266 -2.76 5.46 -7.38
CA VAL A 266 -4.11 5.49 -6.80
C VAL A 266 -4.92 6.56 -7.51
N ALA A 267 -6.13 6.20 -7.90
CA ALA A 267 -6.99 7.10 -8.63
C ALA A 267 -8.45 6.87 -8.30
N ASP A 268 -9.19 7.95 -8.08
CA ASP A 268 -10.63 7.87 -7.84
C ASP A 268 -11.37 9.14 -8.23
N HIS A 269 -12.70 9.02 -8.25
CA HIS A 269 -13.60 10.08 -8.65
C HIS A 269 -14.78 10.19 -7.68
N LEU A 270 -15.14 11.42 -7.33
CA LEU A 270 -16.25 11.70 -6.42
C LEU A 270 -17.58 11.59 -7.17
N THR A 271 -18.11 10.38 -7.24
CA THR A 271 -19.38 10.08 -7.91
C THR A 271 -20.18 9.07 -7.10
N SER A 272 -21.51 9.25 -7.12
CA SER A 272 -22.41 8.66 -6.13
C SER A 272 -22.66 7.17 -6.24
N THR A 273 -22.34 6.57 -7.38
CA THR A 273 -22.39 5.12 -7.60
C THR A 273 -21.13 4.60 -8.27
N GLY A 274 -20.00 5.29 -8.06
CA GLY A 274 -18.70 4.85 -8.61
C GLY A 274 -18.25 3.50 -8.05
N GLY A 275 -18.81 3.06 -6.91
CA GLY A 275 -18.51 1.77 -6.29
C GLY A 275 -19.39 0.61 -6.76
N MET A 276 -20.37 0.86 -7.64
CA MET A 276 -21.09 -0.21 -8.33
C MET A 276 -20.16 -0.81 -9.38
N LEU A 277 -19.48 -1.91 -9.04
CA LEU A 277 -18.27 -2.31 -9.76
C LEU A 277 -18.56 -2.86 -11.17
N THR A 278 -19.72 -3.47 -11.37
CA THR A 278 -20.10 -4.28 -12.55
C THR A 278 -21.33 -3.74 -13.28
N ASP A 279 -22.18 -2.98 -12.61
CA ASP A 279 -23.54 -2.60 -13.05
C ASP A 279 -23.86 -1.10 -12.88
N SER A 280 -22.84 -0.25 -12.74
CA SER A 280 -23.03 1.21 -12.63
C SER A 280 -23.55 1.85 -13.93
N ARG A 281 -24.42 2.86 -13.80
CA ARG A 281 -24.78 3.81 -14.89
C ARG A 281 -23.80 5.00 -14.99
N GLN A 282 -22.80 5.04 -14.14
CA GLN A 282 -21.72 6.01 -14.14
C GLN A 282 -20.41 5.25 -14.40
N MET A 283 -19.28 5.96 -14.48
CA MET A 283 -18.00 5.28 -14.52
C MET A 283 -17.81 4.47 -13.23
N SER A 284 -17.55 3.17 -13.35
CA SER A 284 -17.17 2.32 -12.22
C SER A 284 -15.73 2.63 -11.80
N ALA A 285 -15.44 2.57 -10.50
CA ALA A 285 -14.10 2.66 -9.96
C ALA A 285 -13.16 1.59 -10.54
N ALA A 286 -13.71 0.43 -10.96
CA ALA A 286 -12.95 -0.62 -11.64
C ALA A 286 -12.31 -0.14 -12.96
N GLN A 287 -12.86 0.90 -13.60
CA GLN A 287 -12.26 1.49 -14.80
C GLN A 287 -10.89 2.12 -14.53
N TRP A 288 -10.64 2.61 -13.31
CA TRP A 288 -9.29 3.06 -12.91
C TRP A 288 -8.29 1.91 -12.88
N LEU A 289 -8.72 0.75 -12.36
CA LEU A 289 -7.87 -0.45 -12.33
C LEU A 289 -7.55 -0.94 -13.75
N ARG A 290 -8.54 -0.92 -14.65
CA ARG A 290 -8.33 -1.26 -16.08
C ARG A 290 -7.41 -0.28 -16.80
N ALA A 291 -7.49 1.01 -16.45
CA ALA A 291 -6.63 2.02 -17.04
C ALA A 291 -5.18 1.99 -16.53
N GLY A 292 -4.90 1.25 -15.45
CA GLY A 292 -3.55 1.05 -14.92
C GLY A 292 -3.34 1.50 -13.48
N ALA A 293 -4.34 2.09 -12.82
CA ALA A 293 -4.24 2.36 -11.38
C ALA A 293 -4.14 1.05 -10.59
N THR A 294 -3.44 1.08 -9.46
CA THR A 294 -3.29 -0.04 -8.54
C THR A 294 -4.36 -0.06 -7.46
N GLY A 295 -4.99 1.09 -7.20
CA GLY A 295 -6.09 1.22 -6.26
C GLY A 295 -7.11 2.26 -6.68
N SER A 296 -8.35 2.03 -6.26
CA SER A 296 -9.45 2.98 -6.43
C SER A 296 -10.47 2.87 -5.29
N TYR A 297 -11.40 3.81 -5.28
CA TYR A 297 -12.49 3.90 -4.33
C TYR A 297 -13.76 4.36 -5.03
N GLY A 298 -14.90 3.85 -4.59
CA GLY A 298 -16.21 4.32 -5.03
C GLY A 298 -17.28 4.08 -3.98
N THR A 299 -18.43 4.73 -4.12
CA THR A 299 -19.57 4.53 -3.21
C THR A 299 -20.60 3.59 -3.83
N VAL A 300 -21.16 2.67 -3.02
CA VAL A 300 -22.11 1.63 -3.46
C VAL A 300 -23.59 2.01 -3.24
N VAL A 301 -23.80 3.15 -2.61
CA VAL A 301 -25.07 3.82 -2.36
C VAL A 301 -24.82 5.31 -2.50
N GLU A 302 -25.80 6.06 -3.03
CA GLU A 302 -25.77 7.52 -3.13
C GLU A 302 -25.33 8.16 -1.79
N PRO A 303 -24.10 8.72 -1.72
CA PRO A 303 -23.54 9.24 -0.49
C PRO A 303 -23.84 10.73 -0.30
N CYS A 304 -24.36 11.42 -1.33
CA CYS A 304 -24.26 12.86 -1.54
C CYS A 304 -22.80 13.34 -1.55
N ASN A 305 -22.55 14.64 -1.72
CA ASN A 305 -21.19 15.19 -1.77
C ASN A 305 -20.58 15.47 -0.38
N ILE A 306 -20.85 14.59 0.60
CA ILE A 306 -20.31 14.69 1.96
C ILE A 306 -18.84 14.30 1.95
N LEU A 307 -17.94 15.26 2.21
CA LEU A 307 -16.48 15.11 2.11
C LEU A 307 -15.94 13.89 2.86
N SER A 308 -16.42 13.65 4.08
CA SER A 308 -15.96 12.56 4.93
C SER A 308 -16.25 11.17 4.36
N LYS A 309 -17.17 11.03 3.39
CA LYS A 309 -17.49 9.77 2.70
C LYS A 309 -16.60 9.50 1.48
N PHE A 310 -15.61 10.34 1.19
CA PHE A 310 -14.68 10.16 0.09
C PHE A 310 -13.23 10.25 0.57
N PRO A 311 -12.27 9.71 -0.19
CA PRO A 311 -10.85 9.85 0.12
C PRO A 311 -10.48 11.32 0.17
N ASN A 312 -9.94 11.74 1.31
CA ASN A 312 -9.25 13.00 1.47
C ASN A 312 -7.89 12.90 0.77
N PRO A 313 -7.65 13.65 -0.33
CA PRO A 313 -6.41 13.54 -1.12
C PRO A 313 -5.15 13.82 -0.31
N THR A 314 -5.20 14.84 0.56
CA THR A 314 -4.06 15.20 1.42
C THR A 314 -3.71 14.09 2.37
N ARG A 315 -4.72 13.45 3.01
CA ARG A 315 -4.50 12.30 3.89
C ARG A 315 -4.01 11.07 3.12
N MET A 316 -4.58 10.80 1.96
CA MET A 316 -4.15 9.67 1.13
C MET A 316 -2.67 9.80 0.76
N ILE A 317 -2.26 10.97 0.26
CA ILE A 317 -0.87 11.28 -0.08
C ILE A 317 0.02 11.19 1.17
N GLU A 318 -0.40 11.78 2.29
CA GLU A 318 0.34 11.75 3.56
C GLU A 318 0.70 10.32 3.99
N GLN A 319 -0.28 9.42 3.99
CA GLN A 319 -0.09 8.04 4.45
C GLN A 319 0.81 7.26 3.49
N TYR A 320 0.61 7.43 2.19
CA TYR A 320 1.41 6.72 1.19
C TYR A 320 2.87 7.19 1.19
N LEU A 321 3.10 8.50 1.31
CA LEU A 321 4.45 9.08 1.47
C LEU A 321 5.11 8.70 2.81
N ALA A 322 4.34 8.24 3.79
CA ALA A 322 4.84 7.67 5.06
C ALA A 322 5.12 6.16 4.98
N GLY A 323 5.15 5.59 3.78
CA GLY A 323 5.50 4.18 3.57
C GLY A 323 4.39 3.19 3.94
N ARG A 324 3.15 3.66 4.15
CA ARG A 324 1.99 2.79 4.39
C ARG A 324 1.60 2.01 3.14
N THR A 325 1.04 0.83 3.35
CA THR A 325 0.42 0.07 2.27
C THR A 325 -0.84 0.77 1.75
N LEU A 326 -1.28 0.40 0.55
CA LEU A 326 -2.46 0.97 -0.09
C LEU A 326 -3.71 0.80 0.77
N ILE A 327 -3.89 -0.37 1.38
CA ILE A 327 -5.03 -0.62 2.28
C ILE A 327 -5.03 0.32 3.48
N GLU A 328 -3.88 0.56 4.10
CA GLU A 328 -3.76 1.50 5.21
C GLU A 328 -4.03 2.93 4.75
N ALA A 329 -3.41 3.37 3.65
CA ALA A 329 -3.54 4.73 3.15
C ALA A 329 -4.99 5.06 2.78
N TYR A 330 -5.67 4.17 2.07
CA TYR A 330 -7.07 4.37 1.68
C TYR A 330 -8.00 4.41 2.88
N TRP A 331 -7.91 3.41 3.77
CA TRP A 331 -8.76 3.35 4.96
C TRP A 331 -8.51 4.51 5.93
N LYS A 332 -7.29 5.07 5.92
CA LYS A 332 -6.96 6.29 6.68
C LYS A 332 -7.39 7.58 6.01
N SER A 333 -7.75 7.55 4.73
CA SER A 333 -8.18 8.72 3.96
C SER A 333 -9.69 8.97 3.98
N VAL A 334 -10.51 7.99 4.40
CA VAL A 334 -11.99 8.07 4.39
C VAL A 334 -12.53 8.01 5.83
N ALA A 335 -13.04 9.14 6.32
CA ALA A 335 -13.52 9.25 7.70
C ALA A 335 -14.85 8.54 7.95
N MET A 336 -15.73 8.46 6.95
CA MET A 336 -17.06 7.83 6.99
C MET A 336 -17.17 6.73 5.91
N PRO A 337 -16.47 5.59 6.06
CA PRO A 337 -16.30 4.61 4.99
C PRO A 337 -17.52 3.70 4.75
N GLY A 338 -18.59 3.80 5.56
CA GLY A 338 -19.68 2.81 5.60
C GLY A 338 -20.31 2.45 4.25
N GLN A 339 -20.44 3.43 3.35
CA GLN A 339 -21.03 3.26 2.01
C GLN A 339 -19.99 3.15 0.89
N GLY A 340 -18.70 3.10 1.24
CA GLY A 340 -17.56 3.16 0.33
C GLY A 340 -16.88 1.81 0.14
N VAL A 341 -16.69 1.39 -1.11
CA VAL A 341 -15.93 0.19 -1.46
C VAL A 341 -14.50 0.57 -1.85
N PHE A 342 -13.54 -0.13 -1.27
CA PHE A 342 -12.12 -0.01 -1.57
C PHE A 342 -11.69 -1.16 -2.48
N ILE A 343 -11.05 -0.86 -3.61
CA ILE A 343 -10.64 -1.86 -4.59
C ILE A 343 -9.18 -1.70 -4.99
N GLY A 344 -8.49 -2.78 -5.33
CA GLY A 344 -7.09 -2.75 -5.75
C GLY A 344 -6.22 -3.79 -5.05
N ASP A 345 -4.91 -3.59 -5.13
CA ASP A 345 -3.93 -4.43 -4.43
C ASP A 345 -3.59 -3.86 -3.04
N PRO A 346 -4.06 -4.46 -1.94
CA PRO A 346 -3.89 -3.90 -0.61
C PRO A 346 -2.43 -3.73 -0.18
N LEU A 347 -1.50 -4.53 -0.71
CA LEU A 347 -0.09 -4.54 -0.30
C LEU A 347 0.81 -3.68 -1.21
N ALA A 348 0.25 -2.95 -2.17
CA ALA A 348 0.99 -1.95 -2.92
C ALA A 348 1.54 -0.88 -1.97
N ALA A 349 2.84 -0.61 -2.04
CA ALA A 349 3.51 0.23 -1.05
C ALA A 349 4.74 0.95 -1.65
N PRO A 350 4.53 1.97 -2.50
CA PRO A 350 5.58 2.63 -3.28
C PRO A 350 6.72 3.24 -2.47
N TYR A 351 6.44 3.74 -1.27
CA TYR A 351 7.44 4.40 -0.43
C TYR A 351 8.01 3.47 0.66
N THR A 352 7.82 2.15 0.52
CA THR A 352 8.59 1.18 1.32
C THR A 352 10.02 1.05 0.82
N GLY A 353 10.90 0.52 1.66
CA GLY A 353 12.32 0.36 1.37
C GLY A 353 13.16 1.56 1.81
N TYR A 354 14.37 1.66 1.26
CA TYR A 354 15.35 2.67 1.64
C TYR A 354 16.19 3.12 0.45
N ARG A 355 16.84 4.27 0.62
CA ARG A 355 17.89 4.81 -0.26
C ARG A 355 19.14 5.00 0.58
N ILE A 356 20.29 4.60 0.06
CA ILE A 356 21.58 4.91 0.66
C ILE A 356 22.23 6.03 -0.13
N GLU A 357 22.70 7.03 0.59
CA GLU A 357 23.47 8.14 0.06
C GLU A 357 24.88 8.08 0.63
N ASP A 358 25.86 7.93 -0.25
CA ASP A 358 27.27 7.97 0.14
C ASP A 358 27.73 9.43 0.27
N ARG A 359 28.25 9.78 1.45
CA ARG A 359 28.80 11.12 1.76
C ARG A 359 30.33 11.12 1.80
N GLY A 360 30.98 9.99 1.51
CA GLY A 360 32.43 9.81 1.54
C GLY A 360 32.95 9.39 2.92
N ASP A 361 32.57 10.11 3.97
CA ASP A 361 32.95 9.81 5.36
C ASP A 361 31.93 8.93 6.10
N MET A 362 30.70 8.87 5.59
CA MET A 362 29.60 8.07 6.12
C MET A 362 28.59 7.70 5.03
N LEU A 363 27.81 6.65 5.28
CA LEU A 363 26.59 6.39 4.51
C LEU A 363 25.40 7.00 5.25
N ARG A 364 24.49 7.66 4.53
CA ARG A 364 23.21 8.12 5.07
C ARG A 364 22.08 7.29 4.49
N VAL A 365 21.38 6.55 5.35
CA VAL A 365 20.24 5.74 4.96
C VAL A 365 18.97 6.56 5.13
N HIS A 366 18.15 6.64 4.09
CA HIS A 366 16.86 7.33 4.08
C HIS A 366 15.74 6.31 3.89
N SER A 367 14.66 6.41 4.66
CA SER A 367 13.47 5.56 4.48
C SER A 367 12.22 6.24 5.02
N ALA A 368 11.11 6.19 4.28
CA ALA A 368 9.82 6.67 4.77
C ALA A 368 9.18 5.74 5.83
N GLN A 369 9.66 4.49 5.97
CA GLN A 369 9.12 3.52 6.93
C GLN A 369 9.60 3.78 8.36
N LEU A 370 10.64 4.59 8.56
CA LEU A 370 11.12 4.89 9.89
C LEU A 370 10.17 5.93 10.54
N ALA A 371 9.49 5.54 11.60
CA ALA A 371 8.81 6.51 12.45
C ALA A 371 9.84 7.35 13.23
N ARG A 372 9.48 8.57 13.63
CA ARG A 372 10.31 9.34 14.56
C ARG A 372 10.44 8.58 15.88
N GLY A 373 11.64 8.52 16.43
CA GLY A 373 11.92 7.77 17.66
C GLY A 373 13.33 7.23 17.72
N ARG A 374 13.56 6.36 18.70
CA ARG A 374 14.87 5.74 18.95
C ARG A 374 14.87 4.30 18.44
N TYR A 375 15.98 3.90 17.84
CA TYR A 375 16.17 2.56 17.27
C TYR A 375 17.50 1.98 17.73
N GLN A 376 17.52 0.69 18.04
CA GLN A 376 18.75 -0.05 18.19
C GLN A 376 19.20 -0.55 16.82
N LEU A 377 20.44 -0.24 16.46
CA LEU A 377 21.08 -0.75 15.26
C LEU A 377 21.81 -2.06 15.58
N PHE A 378 21.61 -3.05 14.72
CA PHE A 378 22.34 -4.31 14.72
C PHE A 378 23.07 -4.50 13.41
N ALA A 379 24.21 -5.18 13.43
CA ALA A 379 24.95 -5.57 12.24
C ALA A 379 25.18 -7.07 12.19
N ALA A 380 25.28 -7.60 10.97
CA ALA A 380 25.59 -9.00 10.70
C ALA A 380 26.44 -9.14 9.42
N PRO A 381 27.22 -10.24 9.30
CA PRO A 381 27.92 -10.56 8.05
C PRO A 381 26.97 -11.07 6.95
N SER A 382 25.75 -11.46 7.30
CA SER A 382 24.73 -11.95 6.35
C SER A 382 23.31 -11.70 6.87
N ARG A 383 22.31 -11.82 6.00
CA ARG A 383 20.89 -11.62 6.34
C ARG A 383 20.39 -12.57 7.44
N ASN A 384 21.02 -13.74 7.58
CA ASN A 384 20.66 -14.76 8.57
C ASN A 384 21.34 -14.54 9.93
N GLY A 385 22.15 -13.48 10.07
CA GLY A 385 22.88 -13.18 11.30
C GLY A 385 24.26 -13.88 11.39
N PRO A 386 24.80 -14.01 12.61
CA PRO A 386 24.23 -13.51 13.87
C PRO A 386 24.23 -11.98 13.92
N PHE A 387 23.14 -11.39 14.40
CA PHE A 387 23.01 -9.94 14.58
C PHE A 387 23.62 -9.53 15.92
N ARG A 388 24.47 -8.51 15.91
CA ARG A 388 25.08 -7.92 17.11
C ARG A 388 24.76 -6.43 17.17
N PRO A 389 24.43 -5.86 18.35
CA PRO A 389 24.21 -4.43 18.46
C PRO A 389 25.48 -3.66 18.09
N VAL A 390 25.33 -2.56 17.36
CA VAL A 390 26.45 -1.68 16.95
C VAL A 390 26.12 -0.25 17.32
N GLY A 391 27.06 0.42 18.00
CA GLY A 391 26.88 1.79 18.46
C GLY A 391 25.79 1.94 19.53
N GLY A 392 25.40 3.19 19.78
CA GLY A 392 24.28 3.52 20.65
C GLY A 392 22.94 3.53 19.91
N GLU A 393 21.88 3.91 20.63
CA GLU A 393 20.58 4.17 20.03
C GLU A 393 20.67 5.28 18.98
N ILE A 394 20.01 5.08 17.85
CA ILE A 394 19.90 6.05 16.78
C ILE A 394 18.60 6.81 16.98
N GLU A 395 18.68 8.13 17.00
CA GLU A 395 17.52 9.01 16.99
C GLU A 395 17.12 9.37 15.55
N VAL A 396 15.87 9.08 15.19
CA VAL A 396 15.27 9.43 13.92
C VAL A 396 14.39 10.66 14.10
N THR A 397 14.84 11.82 13.62
CA THR A 397 14.17 13.12 13.84
C THR A 397 13.76 13.86 12.56
N GLY A 398 14.31 13.50 11.39
CA GLY A 398 14.14 14.19 10.10
C GLY A 398 12.89 13.84 9.25
N SER A 399 12.81 14.42 8.05
CA SER A 399 11.83 14.10 6.99
C SER A 399 12.46 14.31 5.60
N PRO A 400 12.64 13.28 4.75
CA PRO A 400 12.44 11.87 5.08
C PRO A 400 13.37 11.45 6.22
N GLN A 401 12.92 10.48 6.97
CA GLN A 401 13.64 9.94 8.10
C GLN A 401 14.94 9.31 7.63
N SER A 402 16.05 9.68 8.27
CA SER A 402 17.37 9.18 7.92
C SER A 402 18.24 8.95 9.14
N PHE A 403 19.24 8.09 8.98
CA PHE A 403 20.26 7.83 9.99
C PHE A 403 21.64 7.61 9.35
N PRO A 404 22.73 7.94 10.07
CA PRO A 404 24.09 7.68 9.62
C PRO A 404 24.52 6.23 9.87
N LEU A 405 25.35 5.70 8.98
CA LEU A 405 26.20 4.54 9.20
C LEU A 405 27.65 5.00 9.06
N LEU A 406 28.49 4.63 10.02
CA LEU A 406 29.91 4.99 10.06
C LEU A 406 30.78 3.77 9.70
N PRO A 407 31.92 3.97 9.01
CA PRO A 407 32.85 2.88 8.71
C PRO A 407 33.50 2.32 10.00
N PRO A 408 33.95 1.04 9.99
CA PRO A 408 33.84 0.09 8.90
C PRO A 408 32.41 -0.45 8.73
N TYR A 409 31.97 -0.60 7.48
CA TYR A 409 30.60 -1.06 7.18
C TYR A 409 30.48 -2.58 7.28
N ALA A 410 29.36 -3.04 7.85
CA ALA A 410 28.93 -4.43 7.80
C ALA A 410 28.12 -4.72 6.53
N ALA A 411 28.00 -5.99 6.15
CA ALA A 411 27.22 -6.40 4.98
C ALA A 411 25.72 -6.16 5.17
N VAL A 412 25.21 -6.38 6.39
CA VAL A 412 23.78 -6.25 6.71
C VAL A 412 23.61 -5.47 8.01
N TYR A 413 22.68 -4.52 8.02
CA TYR A 413 22.19 -3.86 9.21
C TYR A 413 20.71 -4.15 9.43
N LYS A 414 20.29 -4.23 10.69
CA LYS A 414 18.89 -4.37 11.11
C LYS A 414 18.55 -3.29 12.12
N LEU A 415 17.38 -2.67 11.95
CA LEU A 415 16.86 -1.66 12.87
C LEU A 415 15.68 -2.22 13.65
N GLU A 416 15.72 -2.05 14.97
CA GLU A 416 14.60 -2.40 15.84
C GLU A 416 14.21 -1.16 16.67
N PRO A 417 12.92 -0.80 16.74
CA PRO A 417 12.48 0.33 17.55
C PRO A 417 12.74 0.04 19.03
N VAL A 418 13.29 1.02 19.74
CA VAL A 418 13.40 0.97 21.21
C VAL A 418 12.06 1.44 21.76
N ALA A 419 11.38 0.59 22.54
CA ALA A 419 10.13 0.96 23.18
C ALA A 419 10.32 2.26 23.97
N ALA A 420 9.40 3.22 23.80
CA ALA A 420 9.38 4.38 24.67
C ALA A 420 9.22 3.88 26.12
N ALA A 421 10.05 4.38 27.04
CA ALA A 421 9.89 4.09 28.45
C ALA A 421 8.44 4.44 28.83
N GLN A 422 7.66 3.44 29.23
CA GLN A 422 6.32 3.69 29.75
C GLN A 422 6.48 4.65 30.94
N PRO A 423 5.79 5.81 30.96
CA PRO A 423 5.76 6.59 32.18
C PRO A 423 5.21 5.69 33.31
N PRO A 424 5.72 5.82 34.55
CA PRO A 424 5.21 5.04 35.65
C PRO A 424 3.69 5.21 35.71
N LYS A 425 2.97 4.09 35.82
CA LYS A 425 1.52 4.12 36.05
C LYS A 425 1.29 4.91 37.34
N SER A 426 0.75 6.13 37.21
CA SER A 426 0.30 6.95 38.33
C SER A 426 -1.02 6.46 38.86
#